data_AF-A0A4R8W9K4-F1
#
_entry.id   AF-A0A4R8W9K4-F1
#
_cell.length_a   1.000
_cell.length_b   1.000
_cell.length_c   1.000
_cell.angle_alpha   90.00
_cell.angle_beta   90.00
_cell.angle_gamma   90.00
#
_symmetry.space_group_name_H-M   'P 1'
#
loop_
_entity.id
_entity.type
_entity.pdbx_description
1 polymer ?
#
loop_
_entity_poly.entity_id
_entity_poly.type
_entity_poly.pdbx_seq_one_letter_code
_entity_poly.pdbx_strand_id
1 'polypeptide(L)'
;MSPDNTPARRGWASALIVVGGLLSVALWVVFTTAHGPTSVNEDRAVLGGSMVFWGMLLGGIPNLLIATGLVLLASRLVPAPGRLARVGYVLLLIGLIIPALIDLSIQALGAPFLLPVAAIGLAMLAVGTRRNPRVSRPSRFLLLMIGVLLASAFAWALLPGSFTDPIGGYRIYGVFAHFGAGIGWVLFGFSVLRARSRSAAWLG
;
A
#
# COMPACT_ATOMS: atom_id res chain seq x y z
N MET A 1 -4.83 -17.80 -24.86
CA MET A 1 -4.80 -16.67 -23.90
C MET A 1 -5.48 -17.13 -22.64
N SER A 2 -4.87 -17.00 -21.45
CA SER A 2 -5.62 -17.28 -20.21
C SER A 2 -6.74 -16.22 -20.08
N PRO A 3 -7.98 -16.63 -19.76
CA PRO A 3 -9.12 -15.72 -19.58
C PRO A 3 -8.89 -14.67 -18.48
N ASP A 4 -7.85 -14.83 -17.66
CA ASP A 4 -7.47 -13.95 -16.56
C ASP A 4 -6.94 -12.56 -16.95
N ASN A 5 -6.76 -12.26 -18.22
CA ASN A 5 -6.01 -11.08 -18.68
C ASN A 5 -6.83 -10.08 -19.50
N THR A 6 -8.13 -10.01 -19.28
CA THR A 6 -9.01 -9.07 -19.99
C THR A 6 -8.64 -7.60 -19.71
N PRO A 7 -8.82 -6.70 -20.68
CA PRO A 7 -8.60 -5.26 -20.50
C PRO A 7 -9.46 -4.68 -19.36
N ALA A 8 -10.68 -5.19 -19.19
CA ALA A 8 -11.60 -4.79 -18.13
C ALA A 8 -11.05 -5.14 -16.74
N ARG A 9 -10.56 -6.37 -16.53
CA ARG A 9 -9.98 -6.78 -15.23
C ARG A 9 -8.78 -5.93 -14.84
N ARG A 10 -7.93 -5.56 -15.81
CA ARG A 10 -6.79 -4.67 -15.59
C ARG A 10 -7.22 -3.25 -15.23
N GLY A 11 -8.29 -2.76 -15.86
CA GLY A 11 -8.91 -1.48 -15.52
C GLY A 11 -9.40 -1.47 -14.07
N TRP A 12 -10.19 -2.47 -13.68
CA TRP A 12 -10.67 -2.64 -12.32
C TRP A 12 -9.54 -2.77 -11.31
N ALA A 13 -8.54 -3.59 -11.61
CA ALA A 13 -7.39 -3.76 -10.74
C ALA A 13 -6.63 -2.44 -10.49
N SER A 14 -6.41 -1.66 -11.56
CA SER A 14 -5.75 -0.36 -11.46
C SER A 14 -6.62 0.64 -10.68
N ALA A 15 -7.92 0.64 -10.92
CA ALA A 15 -8.87 1.50 -10.21
C ALA A 15 -8.88 1.20 -8.70
N LEU A 16 -8.92 -0.07 -8.30
CA LEU A 16 -8.89 -0.47 -6.89
C LEU A 16 -7.60 -0.01 -6.20
N ILE A 17 -6.45 -0.17 -6.85
CA ILE A 17 -5.16 0.30 -6.30
C ILE A 17 -5.14 1.83 -6.20
N VAL A 18 -5.61 2.54 -7.23
CA VAL A 18 -5.64 4.01 -7.22
C VAL A 18 -6.59 4.52 -6.13
N VAL A 19 -7.80 3.98 -6.05
CA VAL A 19 -8.78 4.38 -5.04
C VAL A 19 -8.26 4.05 -3.64
N GLY A 20 -7.67 2.86 -3.43
CA GLY A 20 -7.05 2.52 -2.15
C GLY A 20 -5.93 3.48 -1.77
N GLY A 21 -5.03 3.81 -2.70
CA GLY A 21 -3.95 4.79 -2.46
C GLY A 21 -4.48 6.21 -2.18
N LEU A 22 -5.48 6.68 -2.93
CA LEU A 22 -6.12 7.97 -2.70
C LEU A 22 -6.83 8.03 -1.35
N LEU A 23 -7.53 6.96 -0.97
CA LEU A 23 -8.16 6.86 0.35
C LEU A 23 -7.12 6.91 1.46
N SER A 24 -5.99 6.20 1.33
CA SER A 24 -4.91 6.27 2.31
C SER A 24 -4.39 7.71 2.50
N VAL A 25 -4.18 8.43 1.39
CA VAL A 25 -3.76 9.84 1.40
C VAL A 25 -4.82 10.74 2.05
N ALA A 26 -6.07 10.65 1.59
CA ALA A 26 -7.15 11.50 2.06
C ALA A 26 -7.46 11.27 3.54
N LEU A 27 -7.58 10.01 3.96
CA LEU A 27 -7.81 9.65 5.35
C LEU A 27 -6.67 10.11 6.25
N TRP A 28 -5.42 10.02 5.78
CA TRP A 28 -4.27 10.56 6.53
C TRP A 28 -4.34 12.07 6.71
N VAL A 29 -4.65 12.83 5.63
CA VAL A 29 -4.79 14.29 5.71
C VAL A 29 -5.90 14.68 6.69
N VAL A 30 -7.05 14.00 6.64
CA VAL A 30 -8.15 14.24 7.60
C VAL A 30 -7.74 13.85 9.01
N PHE A 31 -7.09 12.69 9.19
CA PHE A 31 -6.64 12.21 10.49
C PHE A 31 -5.69 13.21 11.16
N THR A 32 -4.65 13.66 10.45
CA THR A 32 -3.60 14.50 11.02
C THR A 32 -4.05 15.94 11.33
N THR A 33 -5.09 16.44 10.64
CA THR A 33 -5.70 17.73 10.96
C THR A 33 -6.65 17.61 12.15
N ALA A 34 -7.37 16.50 12.25
CA ALA A 34 -8.34 16.21 13.30
C ALA A 34 -7.72 15.90 14.67
N HIS A 35 -6.67 15.06 14.72
CA HIS A 35 -6.17 14.47 15.98
C HIS A 35 -4.82 15.07 16.45
N GLY A 36 -4.27 16.07 15.74
CA GLY A 36 -3.03 16.75 16.15
C GLY A 36 -1.75 15.95 15.85
N PRO A 37 -0.58 16.42 16.31
CA PRO A 37 0.72 15.83 15.97
C PRO A 37 1.18 14.68 16.87
N THR A 38 0.56 14.50 18.04
CA THR A 38 0.98 13.57 19.09
C THR A 38 0.15 12.30 19.11
N SER A 39 0.72 11.23 19.66
CA SER A 39 0.13 9.88 19.75
C SER A 39 -1.03 9.74 20.75
N VAL A 40 -1.33 10.77 21.57
CA VAL A 40 -2.15 10.65 22.80
C VAL A 40 -3.43 11.49 22.77
N ASN A 41 -3.92 11.91 21.60
CA ASN A 41 -5.16 12.70 21.49
C ASN A 41 -6.41 11.80 21.37
N GLU A 42 -6.63 10.94 22.35
CA GLU A 42 -7.79 10.02 22.38
C GLU A 42 -9.11 10.74 22.70
N ASP A 43 -9.05 11.91 23.35
CA ASP A 43 -10.23 12.65 23.85
C ASP A 43 -11.02 13.44 22.79
N ARG A 44 -10.51 13.54 21.56
CA ARG A 44 -11.16 14.30 20.48
C ARG A 44 -11.86 13.36 19.51
N ALA A 45 -13.16 13.15 19.71
CA ALA A 45 -14.02 12.57 18.68
C ALA A 45 -14.19 13.58 17.53
N VAL A 46 -13.85 13.19 16.31
CA VAL A 46 -13.99 14.04 15.11
C VAL A 46 -14.92 13.35 14.11
N LEU A 47 -15.95 14.08 13.64
CA LEU A 47 -17.06 13.56 12.83
C LEU A 47 -17.77 12.35 13.48
N GLY A 48 -17.86 12.33 14.81
CA GLY A 48 -18.48 11.23 15.57
C GLY A 48 -17.62 9.97 15.70
N GLY A 49 -16.41 9.94 15.12
CA GLY A 49 -15.47 8.84 15.24
C GLY A 49 -14.32 9.14 16.21
N SER A 50 -13.92 8.15 17.01
CA SER A 50 -12.73 8.21 17.86
C SER A 50 -11.44 8.06 17.05
N MET A 51 -10.29 8.41 17.64
CA MET A 51 -8.95 8.18 17.05
C MET A 51 -8.78 6.72 16.58
N VAL A 52 -9.33 5.79 17.36
CA VAL A 52 -9.37 4.35 17.14
C VAL A 52 -10.15 4.00 15.86
N PHE A 53 -11.36 4.55 15.70
CA PHE A 53 -12.18 4.41 14.48
C PHE A 53 -11.47 4.94 13.22
N TRP A 54 -10.85 6.12 13.33
CA TRP A 54 -10.14 6.69 12.20
C TRP A 54 -8.88 5.90 11.84
N GLY A 55 -8.17 5.39 12.84
CA GLY A 55 -7.05 4.49 12.66
C GLY A 55 -7.43 3.21 11.89
N MET A 56 -8.55 2.59 12.29
CA MET A 56 -9.12 1.44 11.57
C MET A 56 -9.40 1.75 10.10
N LEU A 57 -10.08 2.86 9.81
CA LEU A 57 -10.38 3.23 8.42
C LEU A 57 -9.11 3.40 7.58
N LEU A 58 -8.05 3.90 8.21
CA LEU A 58 -6.80 4.25 7.56
C LEU A 58 -5.92 3.01 7.26
N GLY A 59 -5.91 2.03 8.17
CA GLY A 59 -5.19 0.76 8.01
C GLY A 59 -5.98 -0.36 7.32
N GLY A 60 -7.31 -0.34 7.40
CA GLY A 60 -8.18 -1.40 6.90
C GLY A 60 -8.52 -1.27 5.41
N ILE A 61 -9.47 -0.39 5.09
CA ILE A 61 -10.12 -0.31 3.77
C ILE A 61 -9.09 -0.05 2.64
N PRO A 62 -8.17 0.94 2.75
CA PRO A 62 -7.16 1.19 1.72
C PRO A 62 -6.32 -0.04 1.37
N ASN A 63 -5.84 -0.77 2.39
CA ASN A 63 -4.98 -1.92 2.21
C ASN A 63 -5.71 -3.10 1.56
N LEU A 64 -6.98 -3.33 1.91
CA LEU A 64 -7.80 -4.37 1.27
C LEU A 64 -8.08 -4.05 -0.20
N LEU A 65 -8.35 -2.79 -0.55
CA LEU A 65 -8.55 -2.36 -1.93
C LEU A 65 -7.28 -2.57 -2.76
N ILE A 66 -6.12 -2.15 -2.24
CA ILE A 66 -4.83 -2.35 -2.89
C ILE A 66 -4.53 -3.85 -3.07
N ALA A 67 -4.71 -4.65 -2.02
CA ALA A 67 -4.50 -6.10 -2.07
C ALA A 67 -5.41 -6.78 -3.11
N THR A 68 -6.70 -6.40 -3.15
CA THR A 68 -7.65 -6.91 -4.14
C THR A 68 -7.21 -6.56 -5.55
N GLY A 69 -6.77 -5.32 -5.79
CA GLY A 69 -6.23 -4.92 -7.09
C GLY A 69 -4.97 -5.71 -7.48
N LEU A 70 -4.07 -6.00 -6.53
CA LEU A 70 -2.90 -6.85 -6.77
C LEU A 70 -3.30 -8.30 -7.11
N VAL A 71 -4.32 -8.85 -6.46
CA VAL A 71 -4.90 -10.17 -6.78
C VAL A 71 -5.43 -10.23 -8.20
N LEU A 72 -6.13 -9.20 -8.65
CA LEU A 72 -6.58 -9.11 -10.04
C LEU A 72 -5.41 -8.98 -11.04
N LEU A 73 -4.23 -8.54 -10.61
CA LEU A 73 -2.99 -8.47 -11.41
C LEU A 73 -2.06 -9.68 -11.23
N ALA A 74 -2.43 -10.70 -10.46
CA ALA A 74 -1.55 -11.81 -10.10
C ALA A 74 -0.88 -12.48 -11.32
N SER A 75 -1.64 -12.72 -12.40
CA SER A 75 -1.15 -13.35 -13.64
C SER A 75 -0.10 -12.53 -14.40
N ARG A 76 0.02 -11.23 -14.09
CA ARG A 76 1.07 -10.34 -14.61
C ARG A 76 2.25 -10.25 -13.67
N LEU A 77 2.01 -10.19 -12.37
CA LEU A 77 3.03 -9.99 -11.34
C LEU A 77 3.83 -11.28 -11.08
N VAL A 78 3.19 -12.44 -11.16
CA VAL A 78 3.79 -13.74 -10.83
C VAL A 78 3.65 -14.72 -11.99
N PRO A 79 4.50 -14.64 -13.04
CA PRO A 79 4.54 -15.67 -14.07
C PRO A 79 5.14 -16.99 -13.52
N ALA A 80 4.69 -18.12 -14.08
CA ALA A 80 4.88 -19.48 -13.55
C ALA A 80 6.29 -19.88 -13.06
N PRO A 81 7.43 -19.47 -13.67
CA PRO A 81 8.74 -19.91 -13.17
C PRO A 81 9.34 -19.04 -12.04
N GLY A 82 8.76 -17.87 -11.71
CA GLY A 82 9.41 -16.90 -10.81
C GLY A 82 9.18 -17.16 -9.32
N ARG A 83 9.94 -18.07 -8.68
CA ARG A 83 9.84 -18.34 -7.22
C ARG A 83 9.98 -17.07 -6.37
N LEU A 84 10.96 -16.22 -6.67
CA LEU A 84 11.20 -14.98 -5.92
C LEU A 84 10.02 -14.00 -6.01
N ALA A 85 9.46 -13.81 -7.22
CA ALA A 85 8.29 -12.97 -7.42
C ALA A 85 7.06 -13.52 -6.70
N ARG A 86 6.88 -14.85 -6.67
CA ARG A 86 5.79 -15.50 -5.95
C ARG A 86 5.88 -15.30 -4.45
N VAL A 87 7.07 -15.52 -3.87
CA VAL A 87 7.28 -15.30 -2.42
C VAL A 87 7.06 -13.83 -2.08
N GLY A 88 7.66 -12.91 -2.85
CA GLY A 88 7.47 -11.48 -2.62
C GLY A 88 6.00 -11.05 -2.70
N TYR A 89 5.27 -11.58 -3.68
CA TYR A 89 3.84 -11.35 -3.82
C TYR A 89 3.02 -11.86 -2.63
N VAL A 90 3.30 -13.07 -2.14
CA VAL A 90 2.60 -13.65 -0.98
C VAL A 90 2.91 -12.84 0.29
N LEU A 91 4.17 -12.49 0.54
CA LEU A 91 4.55 -11.66 1.69
C LEU A 91 3.88 -10.28 1.63
N LEU A 92 3.81 -9.67 0.45
CA LEU A 92 3.10 -8.42 0.25
C LEU A 92 1.61 -8.55 0.57
N LEU A 93 0.94 -9.60 0.09
CA LEU A 93 -0.47 -9.83 0.43
C LEU A 93 -0.68 -10.06 1.91
N ILE A 94 0.19 -10.85 2.57
CA ILE A 94 0.16 -11.05 4.02
C ILE A 94 0.29 -9.71 4.76
N GLY A 95 1.28 -8.90 4.36
CA GLY A 95 1.56 -7.61 4.98
C GLY A 95 0.51 -6.53 4.73
N LEU A 96 -0.41 -6.72 3.77
CA LEU A 96 -1.55 -5.83 3.54
C LEU A 96 -2.84 -6.37 4.17
N ILE A 97 -3.14 -7.65 3.98
CA ILE A 97 -4.43 -8.25 4.35
C ILE A 97 -4.50 -8.50 5.85
N ILE A 98 -3.48 -9.10 6.45
CA ILE A 98 -3.55 -9.48 7.88
C ILE A 98 -3.69 -8.24 8.77
N PRO A 99 -2.86 -7.18 8.63
CA PRO A 99 -3.06 -5.95 9.40
C PRO A 99 -4.43 -5.35 9.17
N ALA A 100 -4.89 -5.27 7.92
CA ALA A 100 -6.19 -4.69 7.62
C ALA A 100 -7.35 -5.44 8.28
N LEU A 101 -7.29 -6.78 8.31
CA LEU A 101 -8.29 -7.59 9.00
C LEU A 101 -8.22 -7.43 10.51
N ILE A 102 -7.02 -7.36 11.08
CA ILE A 102 -6.84 -7.10 12.52
C ILE A 102 -7.43 -5.73 12.85
N ASP A 103 -7.05 -4.69 12.12
CA ASP A 103 -7.47 -3.30 12.35
C ASP A 103 -9.00 -3.18 12.31
N LEU A 104 -9.65 -3.81 11.32
CA LEU A 104 -11.11 -3.86 11.21
C LEU A 104 -11.77 -4.66 12.34
N SER A 105 -11.11 -5.73 12.81
CA SER A 105 -11.66 -6.62 13.84
C SER A 105 -11.57 -6.02 15.24
N ILE A 106 -10.44 -5.37 15.56
CA ILE A 106 -10.21 -4.71 16.85
C ILE A 106 -10.70 -3.25 16.84
N GLN A 107 -11.16 -2.77 15.69
CA GLN A 107 -11.61 -1.40 15.43
C GLN A 107 -10.55 -0.33 15.72
N ALA A 108 -9.27 -0.67 15.70
CA ALA A 108 -8.15 0.21 16.04
C ALA A 108 -7.03 0.10 15.00
N LEU A 109 -6.12 1.07 14.97
CA LEU A 109 -4.88 0.92 14.22
C LEU A 109 -3.94 -0.01 15.00
N GLY A 110 -3.72 -1.20 14.47
CA GLY A 110 -2.80 -2.17 15.03
C GLY A 110 -1.34 -1.71 14.93
N ALA A 111 -0.49 -2.33 15.74
CA ALA A 111 0.93 -2.08 15.69
C ALA A 111 1.53 -2.46 14.31
N PRO A 112 2.52 -1.71 13.80
CA PRO A 112 3.04 -1.86 12.45
C PRO A 112 3.95 -3.09 12.23
N PHE A 113 3.75 -4.19 12.96
CA PHE A 113 4.63 -5.36 12.96
C PHE A 113 4.77 -6.05 11.60
N LEU A 114 3.78 -5.89 10.71
CA LEU A 114 3.80 -6.49 9.38
C LEU A 114 4.24 -5.52 8.26
N LEU A 115 4.58 -4.26 8.58
CA LEU A 115 5.22 -3.34 7.61
C LEU A 115 6.52 -3.91 7.03
N PRO A 116 7.43 -4.52 7.81
CA PRO A 116 8.64 -5.15 7.27
C PRO A 116 8.32 -6.28 6.29
N VAL A 117 7.28 -7.07 6.60
CA VAL A 117 6.84 -8.18 5.74
C VAL A 117 6.37 -7.65 4.39
N ALA A 118 5.56 -6.59 4.38
CA ALA A 118 5.13 -5.90 3.16
C ALA A 118 6.32 -5.29 2.38
N ALA A 119 7.25 -4.62 3.08
CA ALA A 119 8.42 -4.00 2.49
C ALA A 119 9.36 -5.02 1.80
N ILE A 120 9.65 -6.12 2.49
CA ILE A 120 10.42 -7.25 1.94
C ILE A 120 9.68 -7.86 0.75
N GLY A 121 8.36 -8.04 0.88
CA GLY A 121 7.50 -8.52 -0.20
C GLY A 121 7.60 -7.67 -1.47
N LEU A 122 7.53 -6.34 -1.33
CA LEU A 122 7.69 -5.38 -2.41
C LEU A 122 9.08 -5.43 -3.05
N ALA A 123 10.14 -5.50 -2.25
CA ALA A 123 11.50 -5.61 -2.74
C ALA A 123 11.71 -6.91 -3.55
N MET A 124 11.29 -8.04 -2.99
CA MET A 124 11.36 -9.35 -3.66
C MET A 124 10.51 -9.38 -4.92
N LEU A 125 9.32 -8.79 -4.91
CA LEU A 125 8.45 -8.71 -6.08
C LEU A 125 9.06 -7.85 -7.19
N ALA A 126 9.62 -6.69 -6.85
CA ALA A 126 10.27 -5.81 -7.80
C ALA A 126 11.53 -6.44 -8.41
N VAL A 127 12.34 -7.16 -7.61
CA VAL A 127 13.52 -7.89 -8.08
C VAL A 127 13.11 -9.10 -8.93
N GLY A 128 12.16 -9.89 -8.45
CA GLY A 128 11.67 -11.10 -9.13
C GLY A 128 10.97 -10.82 -10.46
N THR A 129 10.43 -9.61 -10.64
CA THR A 129 9.81 -9.17 -11.89
C THR A 129 10.77 -8.44 -12.83
N ARG A 130 12.07 -8.32 -12.51
CA ARG A 130 13.05 -7.59 -13.35
C ARG A 130 13.12 -8.08 -14.81
N ARG A 131 12.96 -9.39 -15.02
CA ARG A 131 12.98 -10.01 -16.36
C ARG A 131 11.58 -10.20 -16.96
N ASN A 132 10.53 -9.74 -16.29
CA ASN A 132 9.16 -9.92 -16.75
C ASN A 132 8.75 -8.77 -17.69
N PRO A 133 8.54 -9.01 -19.00
CA PRO A 133 8.17 -7.96 -19.95
C PRO A 133 6.77 -7.39 -19.68
N ARG A 134 5.92 -8.09 -18.91
CA ARG A 134 4.57 -7.64 -18.55
C ARG A 134 4.57 -6.55 -17.47
N VAL A 135 5.71 -6.33 -16.81
CA VAL A 135 5.89 -5.33 -15.75
C VAL A 135 6.88 -4.26 -16.21
N SER A 136 6.38 -3.04 -16.36
CA SER A 136 7.19 -1.91 -16.83
C SER A 136 8.33 -1.58 -15.86
N ARG A 137 9.40 -0.92 -16.34
CA ARG A 137 10.47 -0.43 -15.47
C ARG A 137 9.96 0.57 -14.42
N PRO A 138 9.11 1.56 -14.77
CA PRO A 138 8.51 2.45 -13.77
C PRO A 138 7.73 1.71 -12.68
N SER A 139 6.94 0.70 -13.04
CA SER A 139 6.16 -0.06 -12.05
C SER A 139 7.07 -0.78 -11.04
N ARG A 140 8.20 -1.33 -11.49
CA ARG A 140 9.19 -1.96 -10.59
C ARG A 140 9.84 -0.97 -9.65
N PHE A 141 10.21 0.20 -10.16
CA PHE A 141 10.78 1.26 -9.35
C PHE A 141 9.78 1.74 -8.28
N LEU A 142 8.51 1.92 -8.64
CA LEU A 142 7.45 2.29 -7.71
C LEU A 142 7.25 1.25 -6.61
N LEU A 143 7.27 -0.05 -6.94
CA LEU A 143 7.22 -1.11 -5.93
C LEU A 143 8.39 -1.02 -4.94
N LEU A 144 9.62 -0.80 -5.43
CA LEU A 144 10.79 -0.60 -4.55
C LEU A 144 10.64 0.65 -3.68
N MET A 145 10.22 1.76 -4.27
CA MET A 145 10.03 3.03 -3.57
C MET A 145 9.01 2.88 -2.44
N ILE A 146 7.86 2.24 -2.70
CA ILE A 146 6.86 1.95 -1.66
C ILE A 146 7.49 1.07 -0.57
N GLY A 147 8.25 0.04 -0.94
CA GLY A 147 8.92 -0.84 0.02
C GLY A 147 9.89 -0.08 0.93
N VAL A 148 10.67 0.86 0.37
CA VAL A 148 11.56 1.73 1.15
C VAL A 148 10.76 2.62 2.11
N LEU A 149 9.67 3.23 1.65
CA LEU A 149 8.81 4.06 2.50
C LEU A 149 8.23 3.26 3.67
N LEU A 150 7.75 2.03 3.44
CA LEU A 150 7.22 1.16 4.50
C LEU A 150 8.32 0.70 5.47
N ALA A 151 9.53 0.42 4.98
CA ALA A 151 10.67 0.10 5.83
C ALA A 151 11.10 1.31 6.69
N SER A 152 11.12 2.51 6.11
CA SER A 152 11.40 3.76 6.84
C SER A 152 10.33 4.04 7.88
N ALA A 153 9.04 3.83 7.55
CA ALA A 153 7.96 3.95 8.51
C ALA A 153 8.13 2.99 9.70
N PHE A 154 8.47 1.73 9.44
CA PHE A 154 8.74 0.77 10.50
C PHE A 154 9.95 1.16 11.35
N ALA A 155 11.07 1.54 10.74
CA ALA A 155 12.24 2.01 11.46
C ALA A 155 11.91 3.21 12.37
N TRP A 156 11.06 4.10 11.90
CA TRP A 156 10.57 5.23 12.68
C TRP A 156 9.70 4.78 13.86
N ALA A 157 8.82 3.80 13.65
CA ALA A 157 7.95 3.25 14.70
C ALA A 157 8.70 2.50 15.81
N LEU A 158 9.95 2.11 15.59
CA LEU A 158 10.80 1.49 16.62
C LEU A 158 11.44 2.51 17.57
N LEU A 159 11.45 3.80 17.22
CA LEU A 159 12.03 4.84 18.07
C LEU A 159 11.09 5.10 19.27
N PRO A 160 11.64 5.26 20.49
CA PRO A 160 10.82 5.53 21.66
C PRO A 160 9.98 6.82 21.50
N GLY A 161 8.74 6.79 21.95
CA GLY A 161 7.81 7.92 21.87
C GLY A 161 8.34 9.20 22.52
N SER A 162 9.08 9.06 23.63
CA SER A 162 9.74 10.18 24.32
C SER A 162 10.68 11.00 23.43
N PHE A 163 11.29 10.38 22.40
CA PHE A 163 12.13 11.08 21.43
C PHE A 163 11.35 11.65 20.24
N THR A 164 10.26 10.98 19.85
CA THR A 164 9.59 11.28 18.59
C THR A 164 8.36 12.17 18.77
N ASP A 165 7.64 12.11 19.89
CA ASP A 165 6.46 12.93 20.16
C ASP A 165 6.73 14.45 20.12
N PRO A 166 7.85 14.98 20.68
CA PRO A 166 8.15 16.43 20.63
C PRO A 166 8.29 16.98 19.20
N ILE A 167 8.67 16.13 18.24
CA ILE A 167 8.83 16.49 16.83
C ILE A 167 7.67 16.00 15.95
N GLY A 168 6.57 15.55 16.55
CA GLY A 168 5.41 15.04 15.82
C GLY A 168 5.67 13.70 15.13
N GLY A 169 6.34 12.78 15.84
CA GLY A 169 6.78 11.48 15.35
C GLY A 169 5.69 10.67 14.65
N TYR A 170 4.47 10.71 15.19
CA TYR A 170 3.32 10.06 14.58
C TYR A 170 3.01 10.61 13.18
N ARG A 171 3.19 11.92 12.95
CA ARG A 171 3.01 12.54 11.62
C ARG A 171 4.07 12.08 10.63
N ILE A 172 5.31 12.02 11.08
CA ILE A 172 6.43 11.58 10.24
C ILE A 172 6.22 10.11 9.82
N TYR A 173 5.84 9.26 10.79
CA TYR A 173 5.42 7.89 10.51
C TYR A 173 4.33 7.83 9.44
N GLY A 174 3.22 8.56 9.63
CA GLY A 174 2.09 8.49 8.70
C GLY A 174 2.36 9.12 7.33
N VAL A 175 3.28 10.09 7.23
CA VAL A 175 3.76 10.59 5.94
C VAL A 175 4.45 9.46 5.16
N PHE A 176 5.24 8.61 5.81
CA PHE A 176 5.87 7.47 5.13
C PHE A 176 4.86 6.34 4.85
N ALA A 177 4.13 5.91 5.88
CA ALA A 177 3.27 4.73 5.85
C ALA A 177 1.99 4.92 5.01
N HIS A 178 1.45 6.14 4.96
CA HIS A 178 0.12 6.40 4.42
C HIS A 178 0.17 7.40 3.27
N PHE A 179 0.68 8.61 3.49
CA PHE A 179 0.70 9.63 2.44
C PHE A 179 1.62 9.24 1.27
N GLY A 180 2.91 9.04 1.56
CA GLY A 180 3.93 8.72 0.57
C GLY A 180 3.70 7.35 -0.08
N ALA A 181 3.43 6.32 0.73
CA ALA A 181 3.09 5.00 0.22
C ALA A 181 1.79 5.03 -0.61
N GLY A 182 0.77 5.76 -0.16
CA GLY A 182 -0.49 5.95 -0.89
C GLY A 182 -0.29 6.61 -2.25
N ILE A 183 0.51 7.68 -2.34
CA ILE A 183 0.92 8.27 -3.63
C ILE A 183 1.67 7.24 -4.49
N GLY A 184 2.59 6.48 -3.90
CA GLY A 184 3.30 5.40 -4.59
C GLY A 184 2.33 4.38 -5.21
N TRP A 185 1.31 3.96 -4.47
CA TRP A 185 0.26 3.05 -4.96
C TRP A 185 -0.56 3.66 -6.10
N VAL A 186 -0.96 4.93 -5.98
CA VAL A 186 -1.66 5.66 -7.05
C VAL A 186 -0.84 5.66 -8.34
N LEU A 187 0.43 6.05 -8.25
CA LEU A 187 1.35 6.07 -9.38
C LEU A 187 1.58 4.66 -9.95
N PHE A 188 1.65 3.65 -9.09
CA PHE A 188 1.74 2.25 -9.51
C PHE A 188 0.49 1.84 -10.31
N GLY A 189 -0.72 2.08 -9.81
CA GLY A 189 -1.96 1.80 -10.52
C GLY A 189 -2.03 2.49 -11.89
N PHE A 190 -1.66 3.78 -11.96
CA PHE A 190 -1.59 4.49 -13.25
C PHE A 190 -0.54 3.91 -14.20
N SER A 191 0.62 3.49 -13.70
CA SER A 191 1.66 2.86 -14.53
C SER A 191 1.18 1.55 -15.15
N VAL A 192 0.40 0.76 -14.40
CA VAL A 192 -0.23 -0.48 -14.89
C VAL A 192 -1.25 -0.16 -15.98
N LEU A 193 -2.06 0.89 -15.80
CA LEU A 193 -3.04 1.33 -16.78
C LEU A 193 -2.36 1.83 -18.07
N ARG A 194 -1.34 2.67 -17.98
CA ARG A 194 -0.61 3.23 -19.16
C ARG A 194 0.11 2.17 -19.98
N ALA A 195 0.56 1.07 -19.37
CA ALA A 195 1.15 -0.04 -20.09
C ALA A 195 0.17 -0.71 -21.08
N ARG A 196 -1.14 -0.50 -20.94
CA ARG A 196 -2.18 -0.92 -21.91
C ARG A 196 -2.11 -0.11 -23.21
N SER A 197 -2.00 1.21 -23.12
CA SER A 197 -2.12 2.12 -24.27
C SER A 197 -0.98 1.94 -25.28
N ARG A 198 0.23 1.64 -24.78
CA ARG A 198 1.41 1.39 -25.65
C ARG A 198 1.35 0.06 -26.39
N SER A 199 0.69 -0.96 -25.85
CA SER A 199 0.54 -2.25 -26.55
C SER A 199 -0.57 -2.22 -27.61
N ALA A 200 -1.54 -1.31 -27.49
CA ALA A 200 -2.61 -1.15 -28.49
C ALA A 200 -2.16 -0.27 -29.68
N ALA A 201 -1.34 0.76 -29.44
CA ALA A 201 -0.84 1.67 -30.47
C ALA A 201 0.23 1.07 -31.41
N TRP A 202 0.71 -0.15 -31.15
CA TRP A 202 1.66 -0.87 -32.01
C TRP A 202 0.97 -1.90 -32.92
N LEU A 203 -0.35 -2.05 -32.83
CA LEU A 203 -1.14 -3.04 -33.58
C LEU A 203 -2.21 -2.38 -34.48
N GLY A 204 -2.19 -1.05 -34.62
CA GLY A 204 -2.99 -0.29 -35.58
C GLY A 204 -2.05 0.54 -36.44
#